data_AF-A0A813TXS1-F1
#
_entry.id   AF-A0A813TXS1-F1
#
_cell.length_a   1.000
_cell.length_b   1.000
_cell.length_c   1.000
_cell.angle_alpha   90.00
_cell.angle_beta   90.00
_cell.angle_gamma   90.00
#
_symmetry.space_group_name_H-M   'P 1'
#
loop_
_entity.id
_entity.type
_entity.pdbx_description
1 polymer ?
#
loop_
_entity_poly.entity_id
_entity_poly.type
_entity_poly.pdbx_seq_one_letter_code
_entity_poly.pdbx_strand_id
1 'polypeptide(L)'
;MAIRNSNFFLLILLLSSSINAFNLPELAPTEYCRFPLPGSKCKTEVEVYVNRLNSFESVLSYEYSYFPFCTVNDEPSPIENLGQVLIGERIQPSPYKFNFLINYNCRYVCTKKFTSTDANQQKMLKRLMKGIILNYQQHWILDNMPITLCYKNTENLEFCSRSFPIGCYVSKSGQTKKSCNIRDGKNDTFYIFNHLDFEITYHNNYYILIS
;
A
#
# COMPACT_ATOMS: atom_id res chain seq x y z
N MET A 1 -53.39 -4.24 43.03
CA MET A 1 -52.05 -3.88 43.56
C MET A 1 -51.04 -4.00 42.41
N ALA A 2 -50.97 -3.00 41.53
CA ALA A 2 -50.25 -3.09 40.25
C ALA A 2 -49.47 -1.81 39.89
N ILE A 3 -48.78 -1.20 40.88
CA ILE A 3 -48.09 0.09 40.68
C ILE A 3 -46.58 -0.01 41.04
N ARG A 4 -46.10 -1.16 41.54
CA ARG A 4 -44.73 -1.30 42.08
C ARG A 4 -43.66 -1.80 41.09
N ASN A 5 -43.93 -1.81 39.78
CA ASN A 5 -42.96 -2.22 38.74
C ASN A 5 -42.67 -1.13 37.69
N SER A 6 -43.47 -0.06 37.63
CA SER A 6 -43.31 1.00 36.60
C SER A 6 -42.07 1.87 36.84
N ASN A 7 -41.81 2.25 38.10
CA ASN A 7 -40.67 3.11 38.44
C ASN A 7 -39.31 2.43 38.26
N PHE A 8 -39.25 1.10 38.38
CA PHE A 8 -38.00 0.35 38.16
C PHE A 8 -37.66 0.28 36.67
N PHE A 9 -38.66 0.13 35.82
CA PHE A 9 -38.50 0.14 34.36
C PHE A 9 -38.08 1.53 33.83
N LEU A 10 -38.64 2.60 34.41
CA LEU A 10 -38.25 3.98 34.08
C LEU A 10 -36.79 4.28 34.46
N LEU A 11 -36.32 3.75 35.58
CA LEU A 11 -34.94 3.96 36.05
C LEU A 11 -33.91 3.27 35.13
N ILE A 12 -34.24 2.10 34.58
CA ILE A 12 -33.38 1.40 33.61
C ILE A 12 -33.32 2.15 32.27
N LEU A 13 -34.41 2.76 31.82
CA LEU A 13 -34.45 3.60 30.61
C LEU A 13 -33.68 4.92 30.75
N LEU A 14 -33.58 5.47 31.96
CA LEU A 14 -32.78 6.67 32.25
C LEU A 14 -31.27 6.38 32.35
N LEU A 15 -30.87 5.13 32.56
CA LEU A 15 -29.47 4.70 32.61
C LEU A 15 -28.89 4.32 31.24
N SER A 16 -29.73 4.10 30.22
CA SER A 16 -29.31 3.70 28.87
C SER A 16 -29.06 4.88 27.91
N SER A 17 -29.32 6.12 28.32
CA SER A 17 -29.20 7.31 27.45
C SER A 17 -27.77 7.85 27.28
N SER A 18 -26.76 7.17 27.81
CA SER A 18 -25.36 7.62 27.77
C SER A 18 -24.46 6.64 27.01
N ILE A 19 -24.90 6.21 25.83
CA ILE A 19 -24.02 5.49 24.89
C ILE A 19 -23.27 6.55 24.09
N ASN A 20 -22.06 6.89 24.52
CA ASN A 20 -21.13 7.64 23.69
C ASN A 20 -20.60 6.70 22.60
N ALA A 21 -21.22 6.75 21.44
CA ALA A 21 -20.70 6.09 20.25
C ALA A 21 -19.41 6.79 19.83
N PHE A 22 -18.26 6.15 20.10
CA PHE A 22 -16.98 6.61 19.63
C PHE A 22 -16.75 6.02 18.23
N ASN A 23 -16.80 6.88 17.21
CA ASN A 23 -16.35 6.49 15.88
C ASN A 23 -14.82 6.48 15.90
N LEU A 24 -14.22 5.31 15.71
CA LEU A 24 -12.80 5.18 15.47
C LEU A 24 -12.48 5.94 14.16
N PRO A 25 -11.70 7.04 14.21
CA PRO A 25 -11.50 7.92 13.05
C PRO A 25 -10.95 7.22 11.80
N GLU A 26 -10.26 6.08 11.98
CA GLU A 26 -9.62 5.32 10.91
C GLU A 26 -10.55 4.34 10.18
N LEU A 27 -11.81 4.18 10.61
CA LEU A 27 -12.77 3.25 9.99
C LEU A 27 -13.74 3.93 9.01
N ALA A 28 -13.80 5.27 9.00
CA ALA A 28 -14.69 5.99 8.10
C ALA A 28 -14.02 6.16 6.71
N PRO A 29 -14.74 5.89 5.61
CA PRO A 29 -14.19 6.02 4.26
C PRO A 29 -13.79 7.47 3.97
N THR A 30 -12.66 7.68 3.31
CA THR A 30 -12.24 9.03 2.88
C THR A 30 -13.11 9.49 1.72
N GLU A 31 -13.74 10.66 1.87
CA GLU A 31 -14.49 11.27 0.78
C GLU A 31 -13.54 12.04 -0.16
N TYR A 32 -13.64 11.76 -1.46
CA TYR A 32 -12.87 12.44 -2.50
C TYR A 32 -13.76 13.26 -3.44
N CYS A 33 -13.30 14.47 -3.77
CA CYS A 33 -13.95 15.37 -4.71
C CYS A 33 -13.01 15.72 -5.86
N ARG A 34 -13.56 15.93 -7.05
CA ARG A 34 -12.77 16.39 -8.20
C ARG A 34 -12.18 17.79 -8.01
N PHE A 35 -12.91 18.66 -7.30
CA PHE A 35 -12.52 20.02 -7.00
C PHE A 35 -12.78 20.33 -5.53
N PRO A 36 -12.05 21.28 -4.91
CA PRO A 36 -12.32 21.70 -3.54
C PRO A 36 -13.74 22.29 -3.45
N LEU A 37 -14.61 21.68 -2.63
CA LEU A 37 -15.96 22.18 -2.40
C LEU A 37 -16.01 22.98 -1.09
N PRO A 38 -16.49 24.24 -1.09
CA PRO A 38 -16.59 25.06 0.12
C PRO A 38 -17.46 24.38 1.19
N GLY A 39 -16.93 24.25 2.41
CA GLY A 39 -17.65 23.67 3.55
C GLY A 39 -17.68 22.14 3.60
N SER A 40 -17.08 21.45 2.63
CA SER A 40 -16.91 20.00 2.66
C SER A 40 -15.54 19.60 3.22
N LYS A 41 -15.43 18.41 3.83
CA LYS A 41 -14.17 17.82 4.27
C LYS A 41 -13.55 16.88 3.22
N CYS A 42 -14.00 16.95 1.97
CA CYS A 42 -13.53 16.02 0.95
C CYS A 42 -12.12 16.39 0.45
N LYS A 43 -11.31 15.36 0.22
CA LYS A 43 -9.95 15.50 -0.33
C LYS A 43 -9.99 15.51 -1.85
N THR A 44 -9.05 16.21 -2.48
CA THR A 44 -8.90 16.20 -3.95
C THR A 44 -7.72 15.34 -4.39
N GLU A 45 -6.68 15.28 -3.56
CA GLU A 45 -5.49 14.48 -3.78
C GLU A 45 -5.65 13.08 -3.17
N VAL A 46 -5.36 12.07 -3.98
CA VAL A 46 -5.25 10.67 -3.62
C VAL A 46 -3.76 10.34 -3.53
N GLU A 47 -3.31 10.08 -2.31
CA GLU A 47 -1.91 9.78 -2.01
C GLU A 47 -1.70 8.28 -1.87
N VAL A 48 -0.62 7.79 -2.46
CA VAL A 48 -0.17 6.41 -2.27
C VAL A 48 0.91 6.38 -1.21
N TYR A 49 0.80 5.41 -0.32
CA TYR A 49 1.75 5.16 0.76
C TYR A 49 2.46 3.82 0.52
N VAL A 50 3.72 3.75 0.95
CA VAL A 50 4.51 2.52 0.97
C VAL A 50 4.62 2.05 2.42
N ASN A 51 4.57 0.74 2.63
CA ASN A 51 4.76 0.13 3.93
C ASN A 51 6.07 -0.67 3.92
N ARG A 52 6.01 -1.94 4.30
CA ARG A 52 7.16 -2.84 4.40
C ARG A 52 7.47 -3.57 3.10
N LEU A 53 8.70 -4.05 3.02
CA LEU A 53 9.13 -5.09 2.11
C LEU A 53 9.42 -6.38 2.88
N ASN A 54 8.79 -7.47 2.48
CA ASN A 54 9.04 -8.80 3.05
C ASN A 54 9.30 -9.83 1.96
N SER A 55 9.77 -11.00 2.36
CA SER A 55 10.06 -12.11 1.47
C SER A 55 9.59 -13.41 2.13
N PHE A 56 9.12 -14.36 1.33
CA PHE A 56 8.88 -15.73 1.82
C PHE A 56 10.18 -16.51 2.06
N GLU A 57 11.30 -16.04 1.50
CA GLU A 57 12.61 -16.66 1.56
C GLU A 57 13.47 -16.10 2.71
N SER A 58 12.99 -15.05 3.38
CA SER A 58 13.71 -14.39 4.47
C SER A 58 12.77 -13.95 5.58
N VAL A 59 13.19 -14.14 6.83
CA VAL A 59 12.47 -13.66 8.01
C VAL A 59 12.57 -12.14 8.18
N LEU A 60 13.52 -11.49 7.51
CA LEU A 60 13.77 -10.06 7.68
C LEU A 60 12.89 -9.23 6.75
N SER A 61 12.13 -8.32 7.35
CA SER A 61 11.44 -7.25 6.63
C SER A 61 12.32 -6.00 6.57
N TYR A 62 12.18 -5.24 5.49
CA TYR A 62 12.90 -4.01 5.27
C TYR A 62 11.96 -2.86 4.97
N GLU A 63 12.41 -1.65 5.26
CA GLU A 63 11.71 -0.42 4.90
C GLU A 63 11.87 -0.13 3.40
N TYR A 64 10.99 0.72 2.87
CA TYR A 64 11.07 1.16 1.48
C TYR A 64 12.40 1.86 1.13
N SER A 65 12.91 2.70 2.04
CA SER A 65 14.20 3.39 1.92
C SER A 65 15.42 2.44 1.95
N TYR A 66 15.24 1.19 2.39
CA TYR A 66 16.28 0.16 2.35
C TYR A 66 16.55 -0.32 0.92
N PHE A 67 15.79 0.04 -0.09
CA PHE A 67 16.15 -0.22 -1.48
C PHE A 67 16.29 1.10 -2.22
N PRO A 68 17.00 1.16 -3.36
CA PRO A 68 17.24 2.40 -4.08
C PRO A 68 16.00 2.85 -4.87
N PHE A 69 14.85 2.96 -4.21
CA PHE A 69 13.60 3.44 -4.79
C PHE A 69 13.50 4.97 -4.73
N CYS A 70 12.49 5.52 -5.39
CA CYS A 70 12.19 6.95 -5.34
C CYS A 70 11.44 7.26 -4.04
N THR A 71 12.07 8.00 -3.14
CA THR A 71 11.46 8.49 -1.89
C THR A 71 11.16 9.98 -2.00
N VAL A 72 10.17 10.45 -1.25
CA VAL A 72 9.96 11.88 -1.03
C VAL A 72 10.91 12.28 0.11
N ASN A 73 11.82 13.24 -0.12
CA ASN A 73 12.74 13.70 0.91
C ASN A 73 11.97 14.58 1.92
N ASP A 74 12.31 14.45 3.21
CA ASP A 74 12.00 15.40 4.29
C ASP A 74 10.59 15.37 4.94
N GLU A 75 9.93 14.21 5.04
CA GLU A 75 8.83 14.06 6.02
C GLU A 75 9.25 13.17 7.18
N PRO A 76 9.17 13.65 8.44
CA PRO A 76 9.45 12.81 9.61
C PRO A 76 8.49 11.64 9.60
N SER A 77 9.01 10.42 9.71
CA SER A 77 8.18 9.23 9.85
C SER A 77 7.21 9.40 11.04
N PRO A 78 5.94 8.94 10.93
CA PRO A 78 4.99 9.02 12.03
C PRO A 78 5.58 8.45 13.32
N ILE A 79 5.17 8.95 14.49
CA ILE A 79 5.66 8.47 15.79
C ILE A 79 5.30 6.98 15.94
N GLU A 80 6.31 6.10 15.85
CA GLU A 80 6.11 4.65 15.87
C GLU A 80 6.04 4.11 17.30
N ASN A 81 5.10 3.20 17.55
CA ASN A 81 5.09 2.44 18.80
C ASN A 81 6.11 1.28 18.74
N LEU A 82 6.62 0.83 19.91
CA LEU A 82 7.65 -0.21 19.98
C LEU A 82 7.25 -1.52 19.28
N GLY A 83 5.94 -1.84 19.25
CA GLY A 83 5.42 -3.00 18.53
C GLY A 83 5.54 -2.89 17.01
N GLN A 84 5.21 -1.73 16.44
CA GLN A 84 5.34 -1.42 15.01
C GLN A 84 6.80 -1.44 14.55
N VAL A 85 7.72 -0.92 15.38
CA VAL A 85 9.17 -0.98 15.12
C VAL A 85 9.66 -2.43 15.07
N LEU A 86 9.23 -3.28 16.01
CA LEU A 86 9.62 -4.68 16.06
C LEU A 86 9.06 -5.52 14.89
N ILE A 87 7.94 -5.10 14.31
CA ILE A 87 7.32 -5.75 13.14
C ILE A 87 7.85 -5.17 11.82
N GLY A 88 8.59 -4.06 11.87
CA GLY A 88 9.12 -3.37 10.69
C GLY A 88 8.05 -2.69 9.85
N GLU A 89 6.93 -2.31 10.46
CA GLU A 89 5.83 -1.61 9.79
C GLU A 89 6.10 -0.10 9.82
N ARG A 90 6.47 0.45 8.66
CA ARG A 90 6.76 1.87 8.49
C ARG A 90 5.99 2.40 7.29
N ILE A 91 4.83 3.01 7.55
CA ILE A 91 4.07 3.69 6.49
C ILE A 91 4.78 5.00 6.16
N GLN A 92 5.21 5.14 4.92
CA GLN A 92 5.91 6.33 4.41
C GLN A 92 5.18 6.86 3.17
N PRO A 93 5.20 8.18 2.93
CA PRO A 93 4.63 8.75 1.71
C PRO A 93 5.44 8.29 0.49
N SER A 94 4.73 7.87 -0.55
CA SER A 94 5.33 7.58 -1.85
C SER A 94 5.35 8.85 -2.72
N PRO A 95 6.14 8.89 -3.81
CA PRO A 95 6.10 10.00 -4.75
C PRO A 95 4.87 9.98 -5.67
N TYR A 96 3.96 9.00 -5.52
CA TYR A 96 2.77 8.85 -6.36
C TYR A 96 1.58 9.57 -5.73
N LYS A 97 1.15 10.65 -6.39
CA LYS A 97 0.01 11.48 -6.01
C LYS A 97 -0.87 11.71 -7.24
N PHE A 98 -2.18 11.57 -7.06
CA PHE A 98 -3.16 11.69 -8.13
C PHE A 98 -4.27 12.64 -7.72
N ASN A 99 -4.81 13.43 -8.65
CA ASN A 99 -6.05 14.13 -8.40
C ASN A 99 -7.23 13.23 -8.73
N PHE A 100 -8.23 13.19 -7.85
CA PHE A 100 -9.41 12.36 -8.00
C PHE A 100 -10.15 12.68 -9.32
N LEU A 101 -10.52 11.63 -10.06
CA LEU A 101 -11.17 11.69 -11.38
C LEU A 101 -10.34 12.39 -12.48
N ILE A 102 -9.02 12.43 -12.34
CA ILE A 102 -8.11 12.89 -13.38
C ILE A 102 -7.25 11.72 -13.87
N ASN A 103 -7.42 11.35 -15.14
CA ASN A 103 -6.58 10.34 -15.77
C ASN A 103 -5.21 10.92 -16.14
N TYR A 104 -4.17 10.15 -15.87
CA TYR A 104 -2.80 10.50 -16.18
C TYR A 104 -2.21 9.47 -17.15
N ASN A 105 -1.47 9.94 -18.16
CA ASN A 105 -0.62 9.08 -18.97
C ASN A 105 0.67 8.75 -18.20
N CYS A 106 1.52 7.88 -18.77
CA CYS A 106 2.80 7.51 -18.20
C CYS A 106 3.61 8.76 -17.80
N ARG A 107 3.80 8.93 -16.48
CA ARG A 107 4.55 10.03 -15.88
C ARG A 107 5.85 9.51 -15.31
N TYR A 108 6.92 10.22 -15.65
CA TYR A 108 8.22 9.94 -15.09
C TYR A 108 8.31 10.48 -13.65
N VAL A 109 8.79 9.64 -12.72
CA VAL A 109 8.89 9.97 -11.29
C VAL A 109 10.30 10.37 -10.89
N CYS A 110 11.28 9.46 -11.05
CA CYS A 110 12.68 9.75 -10.76
C CYS A 110 13.63 8.83 -11.53
N THR A 111 14.92 9.20 -11.58
CA THR A 111 16.01 8.35 -12.11
C THR A 111 17.02 8.13 -11.00
N LYS A 112 17.41 6.87 -10.82
CA LYS A 112 18.60 6.50 -10.05
C LYS A 112 19.68 6.03 -11.00
N LYS A 113 20.84 6.68 -10.96
CA LYS A 113 22.01 6.29 -11.74
C LYS A 113 22.96 5.52 -10.83
N PHE A 114 23.46 4.39 -11.33
CA PHE A 114 24.49 3.60 -10.66
C PHE A 114 25.76 3.66 -11.50
N THR A 115 26.84 4.15 -10.90
CA THR A 115 28.16 4.22 -11.53
C THR A 115 29.08 3.18 -10.92
N SER A 116 29.97 2.61 -11.74
CA SER A 116 30.93 1.61 -11.28
C SER A 116 32.03 2.22 -10.40
N THR A 117 32.20 3.53 -10.38
CA THR A 117 33.23 4.22 -9.59
C THR A 117 32.82 4.46 -8.14
N ASP A 118 31.52 4.49 -7.83
CA ASP A 118 31.02 4.76 -6.49
C ASP A 118 30.72 3.45 -5.74
N ALA A 119 31.52 3.17 -4.71
CA ALA A 119 31.38 1.99 -3.86
C ALA A 119 30.02 1.90 -3.14
N ASN A 120 29.42 3.04 -2.75
CA ASN A 120 28.12 3.07 -2.10
C ASN A 120 27.01 2.71 -3.09
N GLN A 121 27.06 3.25 -4.31
CA GLN A 121 26.11 2.90 -5.37
C GLN A 121 26.21 1.42 -5.76
N GLN A 122 27.43 0.88 -5.85
CA GLN A 122 27.62 -0.56 -6.09
C GLN A 122 27.02 -1.41 -4.97
N LYS A 123 27.21 -1.00 -3.70
CA LYS A 123 26.61 -1.70 -2.56
C LYS A 123 25.09 -1.68 -2.62
N MET A 124 24.48 -0.54 -2.97
CA MET A 124 23.04 -0.43 -3.17
C MET A 124 22.53 -1.29 -4.32
N LEU A 125 23.26 -1.36 -5.44
CA LEU A 125 22.92 -2.21 -6.59
C LEU A 125 22.98 -3.69 -6.21
N LYS A 126 24.06 -4.14 -5.55
CA LYS A 126 24.19 -5.52 -5.05
C LYS A 126 23.06 -5.88 -4.09
N ARG A 127 22.66 -4.94 -3.23
CA ARG A 127 21.51 -5.09 -2.32
C ARG A 127 20.21 -5.26 -3.09
N LEU A 128 19.95 -4.45 -4.12
CA LEU A 128 18.78 -4.58 -4.98
C LEU A 128 18.74 -5.95 -5.68
N MET A 129 19.85 -6.37 -6.29
CA MET A 129 19.95 -7.68 -6.95
C MET A 129 19.69 -8.83 -5.98
N LYS A 130 20.26 -8.77 -4.76
CA LYS A 130 19.99 -9.74 -3.70
C LYS A 130 18.51 -9.75 -3.30
N GLY A 131 17.89 -8.56 -3.20
CA GLY A 131 16.46 -8.43 -2.94
C GLY A 131 15.59 -9.11 -4.00
N ILE A 132 15.96 -8.98 -5.28
CA ILE A 132 15.30 -9.64 -6.40
C ILE A 132 15.43 -11.17 -6.30
N ILE A 133 16.64 -11.69 -6.02
CA ILE A 133 16.88 -13.14 -5.87
C ILE A 133 16.04 -13.73 -4.73
N LEU A 134 15.92 -12.99 -3.64
CA LEU A 134 15.11 -13.34 -2.48
C LEU A 134 13.62 -13.03 -2.67
N ASN A 135 13.17 -12.59 -3.84
CA ASN A 135 11.76 -12.30 -4.14
C ASN A 135 11.11 -11.38 -3.09
N TYR A 136 11.80 -10.30 -2.71
CA TYR A 136 11.21 -9.28 -1.86
C TYR A 136 10.00 -8.64 -2.57
N GLN A 137 8.91 -8.50 -1.82
CA GLN A 137 7.65 -7.95 -2.30
C GLN A 137 7.33 -6.65 -1.58
N GLN A 138 6.75 -5.71 -2.31
CA GLN A 138 6.32 -4.42 -1.82
C GLN A 138 4.87 -4.48 -1.36
N HIS A 139 4.56 -3.84 -0.23
CA HIS A 139 3.21 -3.66 0.29
C HIS A 139 2.90 -2.17 0.28
N TRP A 140 1.92 -1.77 -0.52
CA TRP A 140 1.53 -0.37 -0.70
C TRP A 140 0.10 -0.17 -0.24
N ILE A 141 -0.24 1.06 0.14
CA ILE A 141 -1.52 1.42 0.75
C ILE A 141 -2.07 2.63 0.01
N LEU A 142 -3.37 2.61 -0.28
CA LEU A 142 -4.14 3.73 -0.80
C LEU A 142 -5.46 3.77 -0.03
N ASP A 143 -5.80 4.93 0.54
CA ASP A 143 -7.01 5.10 1.37
C ASP A 143 -7.19 4.01 2.43
N ASN A 144 -6.13 3.76 3.21
CA ASN A 144 -6.07 2.72 4.24
C ASN A 144 -6.29 1.28 3.74
N MET A 145 -6.35 1.06 2.42
CA MET A 145 -6.54 -0.24 1.80
C MET A 145 -5.25 -0.73 1.12
N PRO A 146 -4.94 -2.03 1.19
CA PRO A 146 -3.77 -2.58 0.50
C PRO A 146 -3.99 -2.52 -1.02
N ILE A 147 -2.98 -2.03 -1.74
CA ILE A 147 -2.96 -2.11 -3.20
C ILE A 147 -2.75 -3.56 -3.62
N THR A 148 -3.51 -4.01 -4.62
CA THR A 148 -3.43 -5.37 -5.15
C THR A 148 -2.83 -5.40 -6.55
N LEU A 149 -2.08 -6.47 -6.82
CA LEU A 149 -1.66 -6.85 -8.17
C LEU A 149 -2.46 -8.08 -8.58
N CYS A 150 -3.30 -7.94 -9.60
CA CYS A 150 -4.07 -9.03 -10.19
C CYS A 150 -3.42 -9.48 -11.50
N TYR A 151 -3.28 -10.79 -11.68
CA TYR A 151 -2.75 -11.39 -12.91
C TYR A 151 -3.42 -12.73 -13.19
N LYS A 152 -3.48 -13.09 -14.47
CA LYS A 152 -3.96 -14.41 -14.89
C LYS A 152 -2.83 -15.44 -14.82
N ASN A 153 -3.10 -16.60 -14.23
CA ASN A 153 -2.16 -17.72 -14.25
C ASN A 153 -2.14 -18.42 -15.63
N THR A 154 -1.35 -19.48 -15.75
CA THR A 154 -1.27 -20.31 -16.96
C THR A 154 -2.59 -21.00 -17.34
N GLU A 155 -3.52 -21.12 -16.39
CA GLU A 155 -4.84 -21.72 -16.56
C GLU A 155 -5.94 -20.66 -16.77
N ASN A 156 -5.58 -19.41 -17.07
CA ASN A 156 -6.48 -18.25 -17.21
C ASN A 156 -7.33 -17.90 -15.98
N LEU A 157 -6.99 -18.44 -14.81
CA LEU A 157 -7.59 -18.06 -13.54
C LEU A 157 -6.95 -16.77 -13.03
N GLU A 158 -7.78 -15.85 -12.55
CA GLU A 158 -7.35 -14.58 -11.99
C GLU A 158 -6.91 -14.73 -10.54
N PHE A 159 -5.70 -14.27 -10.23
CA PHE A 159 -5.15 -14.24 -8.87
C PHE A 159 -4.77 -12.82 -8.52
N CYS A 160 -5.22 -12.36 -7.34
CA CYS A 160 -4.87 -11.06 -6.79
C CYS A 160 -4.03 -11.23 -5.53
N SER A 161 -2.88 -10.57 -5.48
CA SER A 161 -2.01 -10.48 -4.31
C SER A 161 -2.01 -9.06 -3.76
N ARG A 162 -1.92 -8.91 -2.43
CA ARG A 162 -1.77 -7.59 -1.75
C ARG A 162 -0.33 -7.06 -1.80
N SER A 163 0.51 -7.71 -2.59
CA SER A 163 1.93 -7.41 -2.71
C SER A 163 2.43 -7.75 -4.11
N PHE A 164 3.49 -7.08 -4.53
CA PHE A 164 4.12 -7.30 -5.84
C PHE A 164 5.64 -7.30 -5.72
N PRO A 165 6.37 -8.07 -6.55
CA PRO A 165 7.82 -8.21 -6.42
C PRO A 165 8.55 -6.91 -6.80
N ILE A 166 9.71 -6.66 -6.19
CA ILE A 166 10.58 -5.53 -6.57
C ILE A 166 11.23 -5.71 -7.95
N GLY A 167 11.25 -6.95 -8.45
CA GLY A 167 11.84 -7.32 -9.71
C GLY A 167 11.92 -8.84 -9.88
N CYS A 168 12.54 -9.24 -10.98
CA CYS A 168 12.60 -10.61 -11.46
C CYS A 168 14.02 -10.94 -11.93
N TYR A 169 14.48 -12.16 -11.68
CA TYR A 169 15.72 -12.67 -12.25
C TYR A 169 15.42 -13.87 -13.16
N VAL A 170 15.87 -13.78 -14.41
CA VAL A 170 15.83 -14.88 -15.38
C VAL A 170 17.14 -15.63 -15.27
N SER A 171 17.09 -16.90 -14.85
CA SER A 171 18.29 -17.70 -14.68
C SER A 171 18.99 -17.98 -16.02
N LYS A 172 20.21 -18.52 -15.96
CA LYS A 172 20.93 -19.01 -17.15
C LYS A 172 20.15 -20.07 -17.93
N SER A 173 19.32 -20.86 -17.24
CA SER A 173 18.46 -21.89 -17.86
C SER A 173 17.15 -21.33 -18.40
N GLY A 174 16.94 -20.02 -18.38
CA GLY A 174 15.71 -19.37 -18.84
C GLY A 174 14.53 -19.54 -17.88
N GLN A 175 14.76 -20.07 -16.68
CA GLN A 175 13.72 -20.27 -15.68
C GLN A 175 13.56 -19.02 -14.81
N THR A 176 12.31 -18.66 -14.51
CA THR A 176 11.97 -17.59 -13.57
C THR A 176 11.41 -18.19 -12.28
N LYS A 177 11.62 -17.51 -11.14
CA LYS A 177 10.89 -17.85 -9.91
C LYS A 177 9.40 -17.48 -10.07
N LYS A 178 8.53 -18.21 -9.35
CA LYS A 178 7.04 -18.35 -9.47
C LYS A 178 6.13 -17.10 -9.56
N SER A 179 6.62 -15.90 -9.86
CA SER A 179 5.77 -14.70 -9.99
C SER A 179 6.16 -13.78 -11.15
N CYS A 180 7.06 -14.23 -12.03
CA CYS A 180 7.63 -13.40 -13.09
C CYS A 180 7.30 -13.93 -14.48
N ASN A 181 6.27 -13.36 -15.10
CA ASN A 181 5.81 -13.67 -16.47
C ASN A 181 6.52 -12.75 -17.49
N ILE A 182 7.83 -12.89 -17.66
CA ILE A 182 8.57 -12.10 -18.67
C ILE A 182 8.51 -12.87 -20.00
N ARG A 183 7.78 -12.33 -20.98
CA ARG A 183 7.56 -13.00 -22.29
C ARG A 183 8.82 -13.07 -23.15
N ASP A 184 9.71 -12.07 -23.06
CA ASP A 184 10.93 -11.95 -23.89
C ASP A 184 12.19 -11.69 -23.04
N GLY A 185 12.31 -12.42 -21.93
CA GLY A 185 13.43 -12.28 -21.00
C GLY A 185 14.73 -12.82 -21.58
N LYS A 186 15.81 -12.04 -21.51
CA LYS A 186 17.19 -12.51 -21.75
C LYS A 186 17.62 -13.37 -20.56
N ASN A 187 18.30 -14.46 -20.85
CA ASN A 187 18.89 -15.32 -19.83
C ASN A 187 19.93 -14.56 -19.01
N ASP A 188 20.11 -14.97 -17.76
CA ASP A 188 21.07 -14.39 -16.80
C ASP A 188 20.89 -12.87 -16.59
N THR A 189 19.65 -12.40 -16.62
CA THR A 189 19.34 -10.96 -16.58
C THR A 189 18.36 -10.62 -15.46
N PHE A 190 18.64 -9.50 -14.79
CA PHE A 190 17.77 -8.90 -13.79
C PHE A 190 16.83 -7.88 -14.43
N TYR A 191 15.56 -7.97 -14.10
CA TYR A 191 14.51 -7.05 -14.51
C TYR A 191 13.93 -6.37 -13.28
N ILE A 192 13.79 -5.05 -13.32
CA ILE A 192 13.26 -4.26 -12.21
C ILE A 192 11.79 -3.99 -12.47
N PHE A 193 10.95 -4.13 -11.45
CA PHE A 193 9.54 -3.78 -11.53
C PHE A 193 9.36 -2.30 -11.16
N ASN A 194 9.60 -1.40 -12.13
CA ASN A 194 9.55 0.06 -11.92
C ASN A 194 8.50 0.79 -12.77
N HIS A 195 7.85 0.10 -13.71
CA HIS A 195 6.76 0.66 -14.50
C HIS A 195 5.44 0.23 -13.85
N LEU A 196 4.77 1.18 -13.20
CA LEU A 196 3.56 0.94 -12.43
C LEU A 196 2.37 1.59 -13.12
N ASP A 197 1.27 0.85 -13.21
CA ASP A 197 -0.01 1.31 -13.73
C ASP A 197 -1.05 1.21 -12.61
N PHE A 198 -1.76 2.30 -12.34
CA PHE A 198 -2.71 2.39 -11.23
C PHE A 198 -4.13 2.45 -11.75
N GLU A 199 -4.91 1.44 -11.41
CA GLU A 199 -6.36 1.45 -11.58
C GLU A 199 -7.01 1.73 -10.23
N ILE A 200 -7.63 2.91 -10.08
CA ILE A 200 -8.29 3.33 -8.84
C ILE A 200 -9.79 3.24 -9.05
N THR A 201 -10.41 2.21 -8.47
CA THR A 201 -11.87 2.07 -8.44
C THR A 201 -12.43 2.81 -7.23
N TYR A 202 -13.54 3.50 -7.42
CA TYR A 202 -14.23 4.22 -6.35
C TYR A 202 -15.72 3.91 -6.40
N HIS A 203 -16.37 4.08 -5.26
CA HIS A 203 -17.81 3.90 -5.16
C HIS A 203 -18.52 5.25 -5.15
N ASN A 204 -19.42 5.46 -6.12
CA ASN A 204 -20.28 6.65 -6.19
C ASN A 204 -21.46 6.49 -5.24
N ASN A 205 -21.24 6.68 -3.94
CA ASN A 205 -22.37 6.67 -3.00
C ASN A 205 -23.09 8.03 -2.99
N TYR A 206 -24.25 8.08 -3.64
CA TYR A 206 -25.41 8.68 -2.99
C TYR A 206 -25.89 7.63 -1.98
N TYR A 207 -25.77 7.94 -0.68
CA TYR A 207 -26.25 7.19 0.49
C TYR A 207 -27.00 5.89 0.24
N ILE A 208 -26.52 4.78 0.83
CA ILE A 208 -27.27 3.84 1.69
C ILE A 208 -26.24 2.95 2.38
N LEU A 209 -26.02 3.23 3.67
CA LEU A 209 -25.65 2.21 4.66
C LEU A 209 -26.88 1.37 4.99
N ILE A 210 -26.66 0.25 5.69
CA ILE A 210 -27.56 -0.82 6.16
C ILE A 210 -27.43 -2.03 5.23
N SER A 211 -26.87 -3.18 5.63
CA SER A 211 -26.58 -3.77 6.95
C SER A 211 -25.42 -4.76 6.84
#